data_AF-A0AA51Q8F2-F1
#
_entry.id   AF-A0AA51Q8F2-F1
#
_cell.length_a   1.000
_cell.length_b   1.000
_cell.length_c   1.000
_cell.angle_alpha   90.00
_cell.angle_beta   90.00
_cell.angle_gamma   90.00
#
_symmetry.space_group_name_H-M   'P 1'
#
loop_
_entity.id
_entity.type
_entity.pdbx_description
1 polymer ?
#
loop_
_entity_poly.entity_id
_entity_poly.type
_entity_poly.pdbx_seq_one_letter_code
_entity_poly.pdbx_strand_id
1 'polypeptide(L)' 'MYEEQLRGKSGVRITIKKKDGSEEVLAEHPVEDGKEIKLTIDANLQAKIFSQLGENQGLHPQ' A
#
# COMPACT_ATOMS: atom_id res chain seq x y z
N MET A 1 -4.98 -9.80 -0.30
CA MET A 1 -4.73 -10.21 1.10
C MET A 1 -4.12 -9.07 1.93
N TYR A 2 -3.17 -8.29 1.39
CA TYR A 2 -2.48 -7.21 2.13
C TYR A 2 -2.93 -5.78 1.79
N GLU A 3 -4.00 -5.63 1.01
CA GLU A 3 -4.45 -4.33 0.47
C GLU A 3 -4.68 -3.28 1.57
N GLU A 4 -5.37 -3.64 2.64
CA GLU A 4 -5.66 -2.72 3.75
C GLU A 4 -4.40 -2.28 4.51
N GLN A 5 -3.37 -3.12 4.54
CA GLN A 5 -2.11 -2.81 5.20
C GLN A 5 -1.22 -1.94 4.32
N LEU A 6 -1.27 -2.12 3.00
CA LEU A 6 -0.41 -1.41 2.04
C LEU A 6 -0.96 -0.06 1.60
N ARG A 7 -2.29 0.10 1.52
CA ARG A 7 -2.91 1.29 0.93
C ARG A 7 -2.84 2.55 1.82
N GLY A 8 -2.56 2.39 3.12
CA GLY A 8 -2.61 3.48 4.09
C GLY A 8 -4.00 4.11 4.23
N LYS A 9 -4.07 5.32 4.78
CA LYS A 9 -5.29 6.15 4.85
C LYS A 9 -4.98 7.58 4.44
N SER A 10 -5.77 8.13 3.53
CA SER A 10 -5.67 9.53 3.14
C SER A 10 -6.01 10.45 4.31
N GLY A 11 -5.21 11.51 4.47
CA GLY A 11 -5.55 12.58 5.41
C GLY A 11 -6.69 13.45 4.89
N VAL A 12 -7.47 14.03 5.80
CA VAL A 12 -8.49 15.03 5.49
C VAL A 12 -8.47 16.14 6.54
N ARG A 13 -8.66 17.39 6.12
CA ARG A 13 -8.79 18.54 7.01
C ARG A 13 -10.00 19.36 6.61
N ILE A 14 -10.87 19.64 7.58
CA ILE A 14 -12.09 20.44 7.41
C ILE A 14 -11.88 21.78 8.08
N THR A 15 -12.02 22.86 7.32
CA THR A 15 -11.82 24.25 7.79
C THR A 15 -13.00 25.15 7.44
N ILE A 16 -13.36 26.06 8.36
CA ILE A 16 -14.21 27.21 8.06
C ILE A 16 -13.32 28.37 7.64
N LYS A 17 -13.60 28.95 6.46
CA LYS A 17 -13.03 30.24 6.05
C LYS A 17 -13.93 31.37 6.56
N LYS A 18 -13.37 32.23 7.41
CA LYS A 18 -14.06 33.42 7.94
C LYS A 18 -13.95 34.59 6.96
N LYS A 19 -14.84 35.57 7.10
CA LYS A 19 -14.88 36.77 6.26
C LYS A 19 -13.62 37.65 6.39
N ASP A 20 -12.91 37.55 7.50
CA ASP A 20 -11.64 38.26 7.76
C ASP A 20 -10.41 37.54 7.15
N GLY A 21 -10.62 36.42 6.45
CA GLY A 21 -9.57 35.62 5.83
C GLY A 21 -8.90 34.62 6.76
N SER A 22 -9.29 34.56 8.04
CA SER A 22 -8.79 33.54 8.96
C SER A 22 -9.47 32.18 8.73
N GLU A 23 -8.74 31.10 9.03
CA GLU A 23 -9.24 29.73 8.93
C GLU A 23 -9.36 29.11 10.33
N GLU A 24 -10.49 28.46 10.58
CA GLU A 24 -10.72 27.68 11.80
C GLU A 24 -10.86 26.20 11.46
N VAL A 25 -10.07 25.34 12.11
CA VAL A 25 -10.09 23.90 11.88
C VAL A 25 -11.22 23.27 12.69
N LEU A 26 -12.13 22.58 12.02
CA LEU A 26 -13.24 21.86 12.66
C LEU A 26 -12.89 20.40 12.95
N ALA A 27 -12.16 19.77 12.04
CA ALA A 27 -11.74 18.38 12.17
C ALA A 27 -10.52 18.13 11.29
N GLU A 28 -9.64 17.26 11.76
CA GLU A 28 -8.46 16.83 11.04
C GLU A 28 -8.25 15.33 11.26
N HIS A 29 -8.05 14.61 10.17
CA HIS A 29 -7.55 13.25 10.17
C HIS A 29 -6.20 13.29 9.44
N PRO A 30 -5.08 12.99 10.12
CA PRO A 30 -3.78 12.97 9.47
C PRO A 30 -3.70 11.83 8.45
N VAL A 31 -2.77 11.97 7.50
CA VAL A 31 -2.42 10.87 6.59
C VAL A 31 -1.74 9.75 7.38
N GLU A 32 -2.05 8.49 7.04
CA GLU A 32 -1.37 7.31 7.57
C GLU A 32 -0.78 6.53 6.41
N ASP A 33 0.54 6.40 6.35
CA ASP A 33 1.19 5.64 5.28
C ASP A 33 0.91 4.13 5.40
N GLY A 34 0.98 3.45 4.25
CA GLY A 34 0.95 1.99 4.21
C GLY A 34 2.10 1.36 4.99
N LYS A 35 1.85 0.18 5.55
CA LYS A 35 2.86 -0.60 6.29
C LYS A 35 3.74 -1.38 5.32
N GLU A 36 5.05 -1.38 5.58
CA GLU A 36 5.98 -2.29 4.92
C GLU A 36 5.67 -3.75 5.31
N ILE A 37 5.69 -4.66 4.33
CA ILE A 37 5.45 -6.08 4.55
C ILE A 37 6.71 -6.86 4.21
N LYS A 38 7.23 -7.57 5.21
CA LYS A 38 8.38 -8.47 5.05
C LYS A 38 7.87 -9.89 4.85
N LEU A 39 8.29 -10.50 3.74
CA LEU A 39 8.03 -11.90 3.45
C LEU A 39 9.27 -12.73 3.78
N THR A 40 9.05 -14.02 4.00
CA THR A 40 10.14 -14.99 4.16
C THR A 40 10.70 -15.46 2.81
N ILE A 41 10.14 -14.99 1.69
CA ILE A 41 10.55 -15.37 0.34
C ILE A 41 11.89 -14.71 0.03
N ASP A 42 12.86 -15.53 -0.37
CA ASP A 42 14.11 -15.04 -0.96
C ASP A 42 13.89 -14.69 -2.44
N ALA A 43 14.07 -13.41 -2.79
CA ALA A 43 13.82 -12.91 -4.14
C ALA A 43 14.76 -13.53 -5.19
N ASN A 44 16.00 -13.85 -4.84
CA ASN A 44 16.97 -14.42 -5.77
C ASN A 44 16.65 -15.89 -6.06
N LEU A 45 16.30 -16.65 -5.01
CA LEU A 45 15.85 -18.03 -5.17
C LEU A 45 14.56 -18.09 -5.99
N GLN A 46 13.60 -17.22 -5.71
CA GLN A 46 12.33 -17.14 -6.43
C GLN A 46 12.54 -16.82 -7.91
N ALA A 47 13.39 -15.84 -8.23
CA ALA A 47 13.72 -15.48 -9.60
C ALA A 47 14.39 -16.65 -10.36
N LYS A 48 15.34 -17.34 -9.71
CA LYS A 48 16.02 -18.50 -10.28
C LYS A 48 15.04 -19.64 -10.60
N ILE A 49 14.14 -19.97 -9.67
CA ILE A 49 13.12 -21.01 -9.88
C ILE A 49 12.16 -20.60 -11.00
N PHE A 50 11.71 -19.34 -11.02
CA PHE A 50 10.82 -18.82 -12.07
C PHE A 50 11.47 -18.90 -13.46
N SER A 51 12.73 -18.49 -13.60
CA SER A 51 13.45 -18.57 -14.87
C SER A 51 13.68 -20.01 -15.34
N GLN A 52 13.89 -20.96 -14.42
CA GLN A 52 14.03 -22.39 -14.75
C GLN A 52 12.70 -23.02 -15.19
N LEU A 53 11.56 -22.44 -14.80
CA LEU A 53 10.24 -22.89 -15.23
C LEU A 53 9.86 -22.33 -16.63
N GLY A 54 10.61 -21.36 -17.15
CA GLY A 54 10.41 -20.78 -18.48
C GLY A 54 10.99 -21.65 -19.59
N GLU A 55 10.24 -22.69 -19.98
CA GLU A 55 10.14 -23.36 -21.30
C GLU A 55 9.33 -24.67 -21.22
N ASN A 56 8.96 -25.12 -20.01
CA ASN A 56 7.98 -26.19 -19.83
C ASN A 56 6.72 -25.61 -19.17
N GLN A 57 5.56 -25.97 -19.73
CA GLN A 57 4.25 -25.54 -19.27
C GLN A 57 4.16 -25.63 -17.74
N GLY A 58 3.59 -24.59 -17.13
CA GLY A 58 3.61 -24.38 -15.69
C GLY A 58 3.04 -25.53 -14.84
N LEU A 59 3.07 -25.31 -13.51
CA LEU A 59 2.33 -26.12 -12.54
C LEU A 59 0.86 -26.17 -12.95
N HIS A 60 0.47 -27.22 -13.67
CA HIS A 60 -0.92 -27.57 -13.89
C HIS A 60 -1.48 -28.04 -12.53
N PRO A 61 -2.39 -27.31 -11.90
CA PRO A 61 -3.17 -27.90 -10.82
C PRO A 61 -4.04 -29.00 -11.45
N GLN A 62 -3.80 -30.26 -11.08
CA GLN A 62 -4.78 -31.32 -11.28
C GLN A 62 -5.95 -31.12 -10.30
#